data_AF-A0A558C1E4-F1
#
_entry.id   AF-A0A558C1E4-F1
#
_cell.length_a   1.000
_cell.length_b   1.000
_cell.length_c   1.000
_cell.angle_alpha   90.00
_cell.angle_beta   90.00
_cell.angle_gamma   90.00
#
_symmetry.space_group_name_H-M   'P 1'
#
loop_
_entity.id
_entity.type
_entity.pdbx_description
1 polymer ?
#
loop_
_entity_poly.entity_id
_entity_poly.type
_entity_poly.pdbx_seq_one_letter_code
_entity_poly.pdbx_strand_id
1 'polypeptide(L)'
;MRLLLMLASSATLLAGCQSASHLAQTPQHPQATALLRTWRHSQEEDQGTMQVYRPATYTFPPARGRQGLVFEANGRLTKLAIAPTDGALPLAGHWSWDNAHVLHLRVDGPPPEDYRLEVVELTPDMLKVNLVEPR
;
A
#
# COMPACT_ATOMS: atom_id res chain seq x y z
N MET A 1 -42.72 -2.76 -59.94
CA MET A 1 -41.75 -3.49 -60.78
C MET A 1 -40.35 -3.09 -60.33
N ARG A 2 -39.52 -4.09 -60.00
CA ARG A 2 -38.03 -4.16 -59.89
C ARG A 2 -37.26 -2.83 -60.07
N LEU A 3 -36.18 -2.53 -59.34
CA LEU A 3 -35.02 -3.38 -59.11
C LEU A 3 -34.03 -2.74 -58.11
N LEU A 4 -33.47 -3.62 -57.28
CA LEU A 4 -32.26 -3.60 -56.46
C LEU A 4 -31.10 -2.67 -56.91
N LEU A 5 -30.36 -2.08 -55.93
CA LEU A 5 -28.91 -2.26 -55.85
C LEU A 5 -28.35 -1.94 -54.43
N MET A 6 -27.43 -2.82 -54.04
CA MET A 6 -26.76 -2.99 -52.75
C MET A 6 -25.56 -2.04 -52.57
N LEU A 7 -24.94 -2.13 -51.37
CA LEU A 7 -23.53 -1.85 -50.97
C LEU A 7 -23.43 -0.64 -50.01
N ALA A 8 -22.65 -0.64 -48.93
CA ALA A 8 -21.85 -1.65 -48.23
C ALA A 8 -21.35 -1.01 -46.93
N SER A 9 -20.92 -1.85 -45.97
CA SER A 9 -19.93 -1.54 -44.92
C SER A 9 -20.38 -0.56 -43.82
N SER A 10 -20.19 -0.82 -42.53
CA SER A 10 -18.91 -1.19 -41.93
C SER A 10 -19.10 -1.99 -40.65
N ALA A 11 -18.26 -3.02 -40.49
CA ALA A 11 -18.03 -3.69 -39.24
C ALA A 11 -17.23 -2.77 -38.30
N THR A 12 -17.77 -2.50 -37.12
CA THR A 12 -16.98 -1.97 -35.98
C THR A 12 -16.84 -3.08 -34.94
N LEU A 13 -15.71 -3.79 -35.03
CA LEU A 13 -15.17 -4.53 -33.88
C LEU A 13 -14.63 -3.51 -32.88
N LEU A 14 -15.22 -3.46 -31.69
CA LEU A 14 -14.56 -2.92 -30.50
C LEU A 14 -14.35 -4.09 -29.53
N ALA A 15 -13.20 -4.74 -29.69
CA ALA A 15 -12.63 -5.62 -28.67
C ALA A 15 -12.20 -4.75 -27.48
N GLY A 16 -13.10 -4.52 -26.54
CA GLY A 16 -12.79 -3.91 -25.26
C GLY A 16 -12.12 -4.92 -24.33
N CYS A 17 -10.80 -5.11 -24.45
CA CYS A 17 -10.02 -5.73 -23.38
C CYS A 17 -10.00 -4.78 -22.19
N GLN A 18 -10.96 -4.93 -21.28
CA GLN A 18 -10.99 -4.20 -20.01
C GLN A 18 -10.02 -4.85 -19.02
N SER A 19 -8.72 -4.81 -19.31
CA SER A 19 -7.73 -4.94 -18.24
C SER A 19 -7.57 -3.55 -17.65
N ALA A 20 -8.57 -3.14 -16.87
CA ALA A 20 -8.49 -1.94 -16.06
C ALA A 20 -7.26 -2.09 -15.17
N SER A 21 -6.23 -1.32 -15.51
CA SER A 21 -5.05 -1.17 -14.70
C SER A 21 -5.53 -0.69 -13.34
N HIS A 22 -5.41 -1.57 -12.33
CA HIS A 22 -5.53 -1.26 -10.91
C HIS A 22 -4.34 -0.38 -10.52
N LEU A 23 -4.30 0.83 -11.09
CA LEU A 23 -3.39 1.88 -10.67
C LEU A 23 -3.90 2.36 -9.32
N ALA A 24 -3.34 1.77 -8.27
CA ALA A 24 -3.06 2.41 -6.99
C ALA A 24 -3.95 3.63 -6.69
N GLN A 25 -5.13 3.42 -6.10
CA GLN A 25 -6.03 4.52 -5.72
C GLN A 25 -5.58 5.16 -4.39
N THR A 26 -4.36 5.70 -4.36
CA THR A 26 -3.82 6.37 -3.17
C THR A 26 -4.53 7.70 -2.86
N PRO A 27 -4.85 8.59 -3.85
CA PRO A 27 -5.38 9.92 -3.53
C PRO A 27 -6.86 9.96 -3.12
N GLN A 28 -7.61 8.87 -3.23
CA GLN A 28 -9.08 8.89 -3.09
C GLN A 28 -9.63 8.06 -1.92
N HIS A 29 -8.78 7.37 -1.17
CA HIS A 29 -9.24 6.57 -0.03
C HIS A 29 -9.62 7.45 1.17
N PRO A 30 -10.78 7.26 1.84
CA PRO A 30 -11.22 8.10 2.95
C PRO A 30 -10.23 8.19 4.12
N GLN A 31 -9.43 7.14 4.32
CA GLN A 31 -8.44 7.07 5.39
C GLN A 31 -7.01 7.43 4.95
N ALA A 32 -6.79 7.82 3.68
CA ALA A 32 -5.46 8.13 3.15
C ALA A 32 -4.74 9.16 4.02
N THR A 33 -5.40 10.26 4.36
CA THR A 33 -4.82 11.35 5.17
C THR A 33 -4.41 10.90 6.58
N ALA A 34 -5.15 9.98 7.20
CA ALA A 34 -4.80 9.46 8.53
C ALA A 34 -3.49 8.67 8.51
N LEU A 35 -3.19 8.02 7.39
CA LEU A 35 -1.98 7.23 7.20
C LEU A 35 -0.71 8.10 7.00
N LEU A 36 -0.86 9.34 6.52
CA LEU A 36 0.24 10.24 6.12
C LEU A 36 1.08 10.74 7.31
N ARG A 37 2.01 9.90 7.77
CA ARG A 37 3.00 10.20 8.80
C ARG A 37 4.07 9.12 8.86
N THR A 38 5.00 9.28 9.80
CA THR A 38 5.90 8.20 10.22
C THR A 38 5.23 7.33 11.28
N TRP A 39 5.08 6.05 10.95
CA TRP A 39 4.65 4.98 11.83
C TRP A 39 5.86 4.15 12.24
N ARG A 40 6.02 3.93 13.54
CA ARG A 40 7.11 3.14 14.12
C ARG A 40 6.50 1.88 14.73
N HIS A 41 7.10 0.75 14.41
CA HIS A 41 6.61 -0.56 14.86
C HIS A 41 6.76 -0.68 16.38
N SER A 42 5.67 -0.96 17.07
CA SER A 42 5.55 -1.15 18.51
C SER A 42 5.49 -2.64 18.80
N GLN A 43 6.63 -3.32 18.62
CA GLN A 43 6.78 -4.77 18.84
C GLN A 43 6.30 -5.23 20.24
N GLU A 44 6.33 -4.34 21.23
CA GLU A 44 5.87 -4.59 22.59
C GLU A 44 4.34 -4.72 22.69
N GLU A 45 3.60 -4.21 21.69
CA GLU A 45 2.13 -4.22 21.62
C GLU A 45 1.59 -5.23 20.59
N ASP A 46 2.46 -5.91 19.85
CA ASP A 46 2.08 -6.95 18.89
C ASP A 46 1.38 -8.12 19.58
N GLN A 47 0.44 -8.76 18.88
CA GLN A 47 -0.24 -9.96 19.36
C GLN A 47 -0.41 -10.97 18.24
N GLY A 48 0.24 -12.14 18.38
CA GLY A 48 0.21 -13.16 17.33
C GLY A 48 0.79 -12.64 16.02
N THR A 49 -0.01 -12.63 14.96
CA THR A 49 0.37 -12.11 13.64
C THR A 49 0.03 -10.63 13.43
N MET A 50 -0.62 -10.00 14.41
CA MET A 50 -1.02 -8.60 14.36
C MET A 50 0.15 -7.71 14.77
N GLN A 51 0.52 -6.79 13.89
CA GLN A 51 1.52 -5.78 14.13
C GLN A 51 0.89 -4.44 14.53
N VAL A 52 1.46 -3.79 15.53
CA VAL A 52 1.02 -2.48 16.01
C VAL A 52 2.06 -1.45 15.67
N TYR A 53 1.64 -0.33 15.09
CA TYR A 53 2.47 0.83 14.84
C TYR A 53 1.91 2.04 15.57
N ARG A 54 2.82 2.85 16.13
CA ARG A 54 2.50 4.14 16.75
C ARG A 54 3.14 5.28 15.98
N PRO A 55 2.62 6.52 16.06
CA PRO A 55 3.30 7.67 15.48
C PRO A 55 4.73 7.81 16.04
N ALA A 56 5.65 8.38 15.26
CA ALA A 56 7.03 8.60 15.72
C ALA A 56 7.16 9.46 16.99
N THR A 57 6.11 10.20 17.36
CA THR A 57 6.02 11.00 18.60
C THR A 57 5.65 10.19 19.84
N TYR A 58 5.28 8.90 19.67
CA TYR A 58 4.98 8.02 20.79
C TYR A 58 6.23 7.72 21.63
N THR A 59 6.06 7.62 22.95
CA THR A 59 7.17 7.31 23.86
C THR A 59 7.42 5.81 23.88
N PHE A 60 8.28 5.35 22.97
CA PHE A 60 8.63 3.94 22.89
C PHE A 60 9.53 3.49 24.05
N PRO A 61 9.35 2.26 24.55
CA PRO A 61 10.37 1.59 25.35
C PRO A 61 11.70 1.49 24.58
N PRO A 62 12.84 1.43 25.30
CA PRO A 62 14.15 1.21 24.68
C PRO A 62 14.17 -0.08 23.85
N ALA A 63 14.72 0.00 22.63
CA ALA A 63 14.89 -1.14 21.73
C ALA A 63 16.19 -0.99 20.91
N ARG A 64 16.81 -2.12 20.54
CA ARG A 64 17.97 -2.15 19.63
C ARG A 64 17.49 -2.05 18.18
N GLY A 65 17.32 -0.82 17.71
CA GLY A 65 16.68 -0.56 16.44
C GLY A 65 15.17 -0.76 16.50
N ARG A 66 14.46 -0.17 15.54
CA ARG A 66 13.00 -0.30 15.41
C ARG A 66 12.63 -0.09 13.96
N GLN A 67 11.74 -0.91 13.43
CA GLN A 67 11.26 -0.80 12.06
C GLN A 67 10.14 0.26 11.95
N GLY A 68 9.81 0.69 10.75
CA GLY A 68 8.73 1.64 10.54
C GLY A 68 8.40 1.89 9.08
N LEU A 69 7.38 2.70 8.86
CA LEU A 69 6.83 3.07 7.56
C LEU A 69 6.58 4.57 7.54
N VAL A 70 6.96 5.24 6.47
CA VAL A 70 6.63 6.65 6.21
C VAL A 70 5.75 6.72 4.97
N PHE A 71 4.53 7.20 5.13
CA PHE A 71 3.59 7.37 4.03
C PHE A 71 3.50 8.84 3.62
N GLU A 72 3.72 9.11 2.34
CA GLU A 72 3.60 10.43 1.73
C GLU A 72 2.34 10.54 0.86
N ALA A 73 1.79 11.74 0.72
CA ALA A 73 0.53 12.02 0.01
C ALA A 73 0.54 11.61 -1.48
N ASN A 74 1.73 11.54 -2.08
CA ASN A 74 1.94 11.17 -3.48
C ASN A 74 2.03 9.65 -3.70
N GLY A 75 1.74 8.82 -2.69
CA GLY A 75 1.87 7.37 -2.79
C GLY A 75 3.29 6.85 -2.61
N ARG A 76 4.25 7.70 -2.23
CA ARG A 76 5.59 7.24 -1.85
C ARG A 76 5.58 6.64 -0.46
N LEU A 77 6.29 5.53 -0.33
CA LEU A 77 6.57 4.83 0.90
C LEU A 77 8.07 4.93 1.18
N THR A 78 8.43 5.12 2.44
CA THR A 78 9.78 4.78 2.92
C THR A 78 9.66 3.74 4.01
N LYS A 79 10.19 2.53 3.79
CA LYS A 79 10.36 1.51 4.84
C LYS A 79 11.63 1.86 5.62
N LEU A 80 11.50 2.01 6.93
CA LEU A 80 12.62 2.22 7.85
C LEU A 80 13.07 0.85 8.35
N ALA A 81 14.03 0.23 7.66
CA ALA A 81 14.65 -1.02 8.10
C ALA A 81 15.73 -0.77 9.17
N ILE A 82 16.23 -1.84 9.78
CA ILE A 82 17.33 -1.79 10.73
C ILE A 82 18.63 -2.05 9.97
N ALA A 83 19.56 -1.10 10.00
CA ALA A 83 20.90 -1.24 9.44
C ALA A 83 21.75 -2.19 10.29
N PRO A 84 22.86 -2.75 9.76
CA PRO A 84 23.73 -3.67 10.51
C PRO A 84 24.27 -3.14 11.84
N THR A 85 24.35 -1.82 12.01
CA THR A 85 24.78 -1.14 13.25
C THR A 85 23.63 -0.50 14.01
N ASP A 86 22.44 -1.10 13.98
CA ASP A 86 21.21 -0.68 14.67
C ASP A 86 20.67 0.71 14.27
N GLY A 87 21.18 1.28 13.17
CA GLY A 87 20.68 2.53 12.59
C GLY A 87 19.40 2.35 11.78
N ALA A 88 18.77 3.47 11.38
CA ALA A 88 17.67 3.44 10.42
C ALA A 88 18.23 3.35 8.98
N LEU A 89 17.78 2.33 8.23
CA LEU A 89 18.04 2.18 6.80
C LEU A 89 16.76 2.51 6.01
N PRO A 90 16.65 3.69 5.38
CA PRO A 90 15.49 4.05 4.57
C PRO A 90 15.53 3.31 3.23
N LEU A 91 14.46 2.57 2.94
CA LEU A 91 14.23 1.88 1.67
C LEU A 91 13.02 2.52 0.98
N ALA A 92 13.23 3.01 -0.24
CA ALA A 92 12.19 3.65 -1.03
C ALA A 92 11.14 2.63 -1.49
N GLY A 93 9.93 3.10 -1.77
CA GLY A 93 8.84 2.27 -2.24
C GLY A 93 7.60 3.07 -2.54
N HIS A 94 6.50 2.33 -2.72
CA HIS A 94 5.21 2.86 -3.08
C HIS A 94 4.12 2.18 -2.24
N TRP A 95 3.03 2.90 -2.03
CA TRP A 95 1.86 2.38 -1.34
C TRP A 95 0.56 2.79 -2.03
N SER A 96 -0.44 1.93 -1.89
CA SER A 96 -1.80 2.21 -2.31
C SER A 96 -2.80 1.41 -1.49
N TRP A 97 -4.06 1.84 -1.51
CA TRP A 97 -5.15 1.01 -1.05
C TRP A 97 -5.58 0.07 -2.19
N ASP A 98 -5.60 -1.23 -1.92
CA ASP A 98 -6.19 -2.23 -2.82
C ASP A 98 -7.72 -2.28 -2.67
N ASN A 99 -8.21 -1.98 -1.47
CA ASN A 99 -9.63 -1.84 -1.15
C ASN A 99 -9.79 -1.03 0.16
N ALA A 100 -10.98 -1.04 0.77
CA ALA A 100 -11.31 -0.29 1.98
C ALA A 100 -10.42 -0.61 3.21
N HIS A 101 -9.82 -1.80 3.26
CA HIS A 101 -9.09 -2.30 4.42
C HIS A 101 -7.71 -2.87 4.08
N VAL A 102 -7.33 -2.98 2.81
CA VAL A 102 -6.04 -3.58 2.42
C VAL A 102 -5.12 -2.52 1.84
N LEU A 103 -3.97 -2.34 2.49
CA LEU A 103 -2.83 -1.58 1.97
C LEU A 103 -1.91 -2.51 1.18
N HIS A 104 -1.54 -2.09 -0.01
CA HIS A 104 -0.51 -2.72 -0.82
C HIS A 104 0.78 -1.91 -0.71
N LEU A 105 1.87 -2.58 -0.29
CA LEU A 105 3.19 -1.98 -0.12
C LEU A 105 4.15 -2.66 -1.08
N ARG A 106 4.85 -1.85 -1.86
CA ARG A 106 6.00 -2.28 -2.67
C ARG A 106 7.23 -1.54 -2.19
N VAL A 107 8.27 -2.26 -1.81
CA VAL A 107 9.57 -1.70 -1.45
C VAL A 107 10.54 -2.00 -2.58
N ASP A 108 11.17 -0.93 -3.07
CA ASP A 108 12.14 -1.00 -4.15
C ASP A 108 13.43 -1.64 -3.63
N GLY A 109 14.12 -2.39 -4.50
CA GLY A 109 15.41 -3.02 -4.18
C GLY A 109 15.60 -4.35 -4.90
N PRO A 110 16.79 -4.95 -4.81
CA PRO A 110 17.05 -6.32 -5.27
C PRO A 110 17.15 -7.32 -4.09
N PRO A 111 16.21 -8.28 -3.92
CA PRO A 111 14.94 -8.39 -4.63
C PRO A 111 13.91 -7.35 -4.13
N PRO A 112 12.93 -6.98 -4.96
CA PRO A 112 11.86 -6.11 -4.52
C PRO A 112 10.97 -6.85 -3.52
N GLU A 113 10.47 -6.14 -2.51
CA GLU A 113 9.48 -6.68 -1.60
C GLU A 113 8.08 -6.20 -2.03
N ASP A 114 7.10 -7.11 -2.01
CA ASP A 114 5.71 -6.82 -2.34
C ASP A 114 4.82 -7.56 -1.33
N TYR A 115 4.07 -6.81 -0.51
CA TYR A 115 3.21 -7.39 0.52
C TYR A 115 1.96 -6.56 0.77
N ARG A 116 0.95 -7.22 1.33
CA ARG A 116 -0.35 -6.63 1.66
C ARG A 116 -0.56 -6.62 3.16
N LEU A 117 -1.09 -5.52 3.66
CA LEU A 117 -1.43 -5.33 5.06
C LEU A 117 -2.94 -5.10 5.15
N GLU A 118 -3.64 -5.96 5.88
CA GLU A 118 -5.02 -5.69 6.28
C GLU A 118 -4.98 -4.73 7.46
N VAL A 119 -5.59 -3.55 7.30
CA VAL A 119 -5.75 -2.52 8.32
C VAL A 119 -6.92 -2.89 9.22
N VAL A 120 -6.56 -3.36 10.42
CA VAL A 120 -7.52 -3.72 11.47
C VAL A 120 -7.99 -2.46 12.20
N GLU A 121 -7.09 -1.50 12.41
CA GLU A 121 -7.41 -0.24 13.09
C GLU A 121 -6.50 0.88 12.59
N LEU A 122 -7.08 2.05 12.33
CA LEU A 122 -6.35 3.26 11.98
C LEU A 122 -6.97 4.47 12.69
N THR A 123 -6.24 4.99 13.66
CA THR A 123 -6.57 6.20 14.43
C THR A 123 -5.39 7.18 14.36
N PRO A 124 -5.50 8.42 14.86
CA PRO A 124 -4.37 9.34 14.90
C PRO A 124 -3.13 8.79 15.64
N ASP A 125 -3.33 7.87 16.58
CA ASP A 125 -2.31 7.38 17.52
C ASP A 125 -1.96 5.90 17.33
N MET A 126 -2.59 5.20 16.38
CA MET A 126 -2.35 3.78 16.17
C MET A 126 -2.68 3.33 14.75
N LEU A 127 -1.81 2.49 14.19
CA LEU A 127 -2.04 1.69 13.00
C LEU A 127 -1.83 0.23 13.37
N LYS A 128 -2.89 -0.56 13.29
CA LYS A 128 -2.87 -2.00 13.60
C LYS A 128 -3.15 -2.77 12.32
N VAL A 129 -2.28 -3.73 12.02
CA VAL A 129 -2.33 -4.46 10.75
C VAL A 129 -2.09 -5.96 10.92
N ASN A 130 -2.65 -6.74 10.01
CA ASN A 130 -2.26 -8.13 9.78
C ASN A 130 -1.52 -8.24 8.45
N LEU A 131 -0.44 -9.02 8.40
CA LEU A 131 0.17 -9.39 7.13
C LEU A 131 -0.77 -10.35 6.38
N VAL A 132 -1.10 -9.99 5.14
CA VAL A 132 -1.85 -10.84 4.23
C VAL A 132 -0.85 -11.50 3.30
N GLU A 133 -0.76 -12.82 3.34
CA GLU A 133 0.12 -13.56 2.43
C GLU A 133 -0.22 -13.20 0.96
N PRO A 134 0.78 -13.00 0.09
CA PRO A 134 0.54 -12.84 -1.32
C PRO A 134 -0.16 -14.10 -1.85
N ARG A 135 -1.32 -13.93 -2.48
CA ARG A 135 -2.05 -15.00 -3.18
C ARG A 135 -1.28 -15.55 -4.36
#